data_AF-A0A934ZY42-F1
#
_entry.id   AF-A0A934ZY42-F1
#
_cell.length_a   1.000
_cell.length_b   1.000
_cell.length_c   1.000
_cell.angle_alpha   90.00
_cell.angle_beta   90.00
_cell.angle_gamma   90.00
#
_symmetry.space_group_name_H-M   'P 1'
#
loop_
_entity.id
_entity.type
_entity.pdbx_description
1 polymer ?
#
loop_
_entity_poly.entity_id
_entity_poly.type
_entity_poly.pdbx_seq_one_letter_code
_entity_poly.pdbx_strand_id
1 'polypeptide(L)'
;MPRISDLQRLRGFTLIELVVAMVITGILAAAAAVFLRVPIAGYYDVARRAALTDIADLAVRRFSRDLQTALPNSVRVAGPCGGGGLCYVEFLEVRTGGRYREEPAGVGPLLCPGAYADTLQIGSADTCFRSLGTIPNLANIVTGAATGDFLVVYNLGPGFAGANAYASGGVTGGNKSRILAAAAGPGAEDRLDFQSLIFPLASPDRRFQVVSGPVTYICDPVAQTLTRQWGYAITAAQATPPAGGAASLLAGGVTNCNFTYAPNAVAQRNGVVSIRLELTQVDPAGTPERVTIFSQVHVSNVP
;
A
#
# COMPACT_ATOMS: atom_id res chain seq x y z
N MET A 1 56.48 -1.31 68.97
CA MET A 1 57.39 -1.11 67.82
C MET A 1 56.70 -1.58 66.55
N PRO A 2 56.18 -0.69 65.68
CA PRO A 2 55.84 -1.02 64.30
C PRO A 2 56.96 -0.55 63.34
N ARG A 3 57.35 -1.39 62.39
CA ARG A 3 58.31 -1.06 61.33
C ARG A 3 57.64 -0.16 60.28
N ILE A 4 58.27 0.98 60.00
CA ILE A 4 57.88 1.97 59.00
C ILE A 4 58.30 1.45 57.61
N SER A 5 57.28 1.22 56.78
CA SER A 5 57.22 1.28 55.30
C SER A 5 58.49 1.03 54.47
N ASP A 6 58.46 -0.05 53.69
CA ASP A 6 59.19 -0.16 52.42
C ASP A 6 58.70 0.93 51.44
N LEU A 7 59.40 2.05 51.38
CA LEU A 7 59.28 3.00 50.28
C LEU A 7 60.00 2.42 49.07
N GLN A 8 59.25 1.81 48.15
CA GLN A 8 59.74 1.40 46.85
C GLN A 8 60.38 2.62 46.15
N ARG A 9 61.70 2.56 45.88
CA ARG A 9 62.38 3.53 45.02
C ARG A 9 61.72 3.48 43.64
N LEU A 10 61.02 4.55 43.27
CA LEU A 10 60.62 4.80 41.89
C LEU A 10 61.89 4.92 41.05
N ARG A 11 62.19 3.88 40.27
CA ARG A 11 63.25 3.92 39.26
C ARG A 11 62.79 4.85 38.14
N GLY A 12 63.55 5.90 37.88
CA GLY A 12 63.32 6.79 36.74
C GLY A 12 63.68 6.11 35.43
N PHE A 13 62.91 6.39 34.37
CA PHE A 13 63.16 5.92 33.02
C PHE A 13 64.22 6.79 32.31
N THR A 14 65.01 6.20 31.42
CA THR A 14 66.00 6.95 30.63
C THR A 14 65.35 7.64 29.42
N LEU A 15 65.89 8.79 28.99
CA LEU A 15 65.36 9.51 27.82
C LEU A 15 65.33 8.62 26.57
N ILE A 16 66.33 7.76 26.40
CA ILE A 16 66.40 6.83 25.26
C ILE A 16 65.30 5.78 25.31
N GLU A 17 64.93 5.29 26.49
CA GLU A 17 63.86 4.33 26.69
C GLU A 17 62.49 4.92 26.34
N LEU A 18 62.28 6.20 26.69
CA LEU A 18 61.06 6.94 26.36
C LEU A 18 60.96 7.21 24.84
N VAL A 19 62.07 7.57 24.18
CA VAL A 19 62.10 7.76 22.72
C VAL A 19 61.80 6.45 21.99
N VAL A 20 62.45 5.35 22.37
CA VAL A 20 62.23 4.04 21.75
C VAL A 20 60.77 3.58 21.94
N ALA A 21 60.18 3.79 23.12
CA ALA A 21 58.77 3.47 23.37
C ALA A 21 57.81 4.27 22.47
N MET A 22 58.02 5.59 22.32
CA MET A 22 57.20 6.42 21.43
C MET A 22 57.31 5.98 19.96
N VAL A 23 58.51 5.65 19.49
CA VAL A 23 58.72 5.17 18.11
C VAL A 23 58.03 3.84 17.87
N ILE A 24 58.20 2.86 18.77
CA ILE A 24 57.59 1.53 18.63
C ILE A 24 56.06 1.62 18.68
N THR A 25 55.51 2.37 19.64
CA THR A 25 54.05 2.57 19.75
C THR A 25 53.49 3.26 18.50
N GLY A 26 54.20 4.22 17.91
CA GLY A 26 53.81 4.85 16.64
C GLY A 26 53.75 3.86 15.47
N ILE A 27 54.76 3.00 15.31
CA ILE A 27 54.78 1.97 14.26
C ILE A 27 53.64 0.96 14.44
N LEU A 28 53.44 0.48 15.67
CA LEU A 28 52.38 -0.46 15.99
C LEU A 28 50.98 0.14 15.78
N ALA A 29 50.77 1.40 16.19
CA ALA A 29 49.52 2.10 15.98
C ALA A 29 49.22 2.30 14.47
N ALA A 30 50.22 2.66 13.67
CA ALA A 30 50.06 2.81 12.23
C ALA A 30 49.72 1.47 11.55
N ALA A 31 50.42 0.39 11.92
CA ALA A 31 50.12 -0.95 11.42
C ALA A 31 48.69 -1.38 11.78
N ALA A 32 48.30 -1.21 13.06
CA ALA A 32 46.96 -1.53 13.53
C ALA A 32 45.87 -0.73 12.80
N ALA A 33 46.10 0.57 12.54
CA ALA A 33 45.15 1.40 11.81
C ALA A 33 44.89 0.90 10.38
N VAL A 34 45.93 0.43 9.67
CA VAL A 34 45.78 -0.16 8.33
C VAL A 34 44.98 -1.45 8.37
N PHE A 35 45.27 -2.34 9.33
CA PHE A 35 44.57 -3.62 9.45
C PHE A 35 43.10 -3.49 9.88
N LEU A 36 42.76 -2.49 10.71
CA LEU A 36 41.39 -2.27 11.17
C LEU A 36 40.50 -1.60 10.13
N ARG A 37 41.06 -0.91 9.14
CA ARG A 37 40.27 -0.20 8.12
C ARG A 37 39.37 -1.13 7.31
N VAL A 38 39.90 -2.26 6.85
CA VAL A 38 39.18 -3.22 6.00
C VAL A 38 37.97 -3.85 6.73
N PRO A 39 38.09 -4.42 7.94
CA PRO A 39 36.93 -5.00 8.63
C PRO A 39 35.89 -3.94 9.02
N ILE A 40 36.30 -2.72 9.36
CA ILE A 40 35.36 -1.62 9.66
C ILE A 40 34.59 -1.21 8.40
N ALA A 41 35.28 -1.03 7.27
CA ALA A 41 34.61 -0.73 6.00
C ALA A 41 33.64 -1.84 5.59
N GLY A 42 34.08 -3.11 5.68
CA GLY A 42 33.24 -4.26 5.39
C GLY A 42 31.99 -4.35 6.27
N TYR A 43 32.09 -3.97 7.55
CA TYR A 43 30.91 -3.88 8.43
C TYR A 43 29.88 -2.86 7.93
N TYR A 44 30.33 -1.68 7.50
CA TYR A 44 29.43 -0.64 6.97
C TYR A 44 28.82 -1.03 5.61
N ASP A 45 29.57 -1.71 4.75
CA ASP A 45 29.07 -2.19 3.46
C ASP A 45 27.96 -3.24 3.66
N VAL A 46 28.17 -4.19 4.58
CA VAL A 46 27.15 -5.18 4.95
C VAL A 46 25.92 -4.50 5.54
N ALA A 47 26.10 -3.53 6.43
CA ALA A 47 24.98 -2.80 7.04
C ALA A 47 24.16 -2.01 6.00
N ARG A 48 24.83 -1.38 5.01
CA ARG A 48 24.18 -0.61 3.94
C ARG A 48 23.36 -1.52 3.02
N ARG A 49 23.94 -2.64 2.58
CA ARG A 49 23.23 -3.63 1.75
C ARG A 49 22.03 -4.24 2.46
N ALA A 50 22.16 -4.52 3.76
CA ALA A 50 21.05 -4.97 4.58
C ALA A 50 19.92 -3.92 4.60
N ALA A 51 20.25 -2.66 4.89
CA ALA A 51 19.26 -1.58 4.91
C ALA A 51 18.55 -1.37 3.56
N LEU A 52 19.28 -1.43 2.43
CA LEU A 52 18.68 -1.34 1.09
C LEU A 52 17.71 -2.48 0.80
N THR A 53 18.10 -3.70 1.18
CA THR A 53 17.26 -4.89 1.01
C THR A 53 16.01 -4.79 1.88
N ASP A 54 16.14 -4.36 3.13
CA ASP A 54 15.01 -4.20 4.06
C ASP A 54 14.01 -3.15 3.56
N ILE A 55 14.48 -2.01 3.04
CA ILE A 55 13.62 -0.98 2.44
C ILE A 55 12.87 -1.55 1.24
N ALA A 56 13.55 -2.26 0.34
CA ALA A 56 12.93 -2.87 -0.82
C ALA A 56 11.85 -3.90 -0.42
N ASP A 57 12.17 -4.77 0.54
CA ASP A 57 11.28 -5.79 1.06
C ASP A 57 10.03 -5.19 1.72
N LEU A 58 10.20 -4.18 2.58
CA LEU A 58 9.10 -3.52 3.27
C LEU A 58 8.17 -2.80 2.27
N ALA A 59 8.74 -2.11 1.28
CA ALA A 59 7.97 -1.45 0.24
C ALA A 59 7.13 -2.45 -0.58
N VAL A 60 7.73 -3.57 -1.00
CA VAL A 60 7.04 -4.63 -1.75
C VAL A 60 5.99 -5.35 -0.91
N ARG A 61 6.28 -5.64 0.36
CA ARG A 61 5.30 -6.27 1.28
C ARG A 61 4.12 -5.35 1.54
N ARG A 62 4.35 -4.04 1.70
CA ARG A 62 3.28 -3.05 1.82
C ARG A 62 2.44 -2.99 0.55
N PHE A 63 3.07 -2.89 -0.61
CA PHE A 63 2.40 -2.94 -1.92
C PHE A 63 1.51 -4.18 -2.08
N SER A 64 2.05 -5.36 -1.72
CA SER A 64 1.34 -6.62 -1.85
C SER A 64 0.12 -6.71 -0.95
N ARG A 65 0.19 -6.19 0.29
CA ARG A 65 -0.96 -6.14 1.20
C ARG A 65 -2.04 -5.19 0.71
N ASP A 66 -1.67 -4.01 0.21
CA ASP A 66 -2.66 -3.03 -0.23
C ASP A 66 -3.41 -3.54 -1.48
N LEU A 67 -2.72 -4.24 -2.40
CA LEU A 67 -3.37 -4.88 -3.54
C LEU A 67 -4.37 -5.98 -3.18
N GLN A 68 -4.23 -6.64 -2.03
CA GLN A 68 -5.23 -7.63 -1.57
C GLN A 68 -6.57 -6.98 -1.24
N THR A 69 -6.59 -5.66 -0.99
CA THR A 69 -7.80 -4.86 -0.78
C THR A 69 -8.28 -4.17 -2.06
N ALA A 70 -7.71 -4.48 -3.22
CA ALA A 70 -8.17 -3.91 -4.48
C ALA A 70 -9.59 -4.40 -4.83
N LEU A 71 -10.45 -3.47 -5.25
CA LEU A 71 -11.74 -3.80 -5.81
C LEU A 71 -11.52 -4.68 -7.05
N PRO A 72 -12.26 -5.80 -7.20
CA PRO A 72 -12.19 -6.65 -8.37
C PRO A 72 -12.26 -5.85 -9.67
N ASN A 73 -11.38 -6.14 -10.63
CA ASN A 73 -11.31 -5.44 -11.93
C ASN A 73 -11.06 -3.92 -11.86
N SER A 74 -10.51 -3.40 -10.76
CA SER A 74 -10.16 -1.98 -10.63
C SER A 74 -8.69 -1.66 -10.90
N VAL A 75 -7.79 -2.64 -10.87
CA VAL A 75 -6.36 -2.38 -11.07
C VAL A 75 -6.10 -1.85 -12.49
N ARG A 76 -5.35 -0.77 -12.59
CA ARG A 76 -4.90 -0.16 -13.85
C ARG A 76 -3.48 0.37 -13.73
N VAL A 77 -2.75 0.32 -14.84
CA VAL A 77 -1.36 0.76 -14.95
C VAL A 77 -1.25 1.82 -16.04
N ALA A 78 -0.48 2.88 -15.78
CA ALA A 78 -0.26 3.97 -16.72
C ALA A 78 1.18 4.51 -16.62
N GLY A 79 1.57 5.29 -17.65
CA GLY A 79 2.91 5.87 -17.78
C GLY A 79 3.89 4.99 -18.57
N PRO A 80 5.06 5.53 -18.96
CA PRO A 80 6.14 4.78 -19.59
C PRO A 80 6.82 3.85 -18.59
N CYS A 81 6.13 2.76 -18.23
CA CYS A 81 6.62 1.77 -17.29
C CYS A 81 7.86 1.03 -17.83
N GLY A 82 8.97 1.15 -17.11
CA GLY A 82 10.27 0.58 -17.49
C GLY A 82 11.25 1.62 -18.06
N GLY A 83 12.52 1.24 -18.19
CA GLY A 83 13.56 2.08 -18.79
C GLY A 83 13.84 3.39 -18.06
N GLY A 84 13.54 3.48 -16.76
CA GLY A 84 13.68 4.71 -15.97
C GLY A 84 12.51 5.70 -16.09
N GLY A 85 11.42 5.32 -16.75
CA GLY A 85 10.23 6.17 -16.86
C GLY A 85 9.34 6.16 -15.60
N LEU A 86 8.53 7.21 -15.47
CA LEU A 86 7.46 7.30 -14.47
C LEU A 86 6.43 6.21 -14.70
N CYS A 87 6.10 5.46 -13.64
CA CYS A 87 5.15 4.35 -13.73
C CYS A 87 4.14 4.42 -12.58
N TYR A 88 2.87 4.23 -12.92
CA TYR A 88 1.76 4.38 -12.00
C TYR A 88 0.93 3.11 -12.00
N VAL A 89 0.69 2.52 -10.82
CA VAL A 89 -0.34 1.50 -10.64
C VAL A 89 -1.38 2.03 -9.67
N GLU A 90 -2.63 2.01 -10.11
CA GLU A 90 -3.77 2.47 -9.34
C GLU A 90 -4.81 1.37 -9.19
N PHE A 91 -5.50 1.35 -8.06
CA PHE A 91 -6.67 0.53 -7.81
C PHE A 91 -7.64 1.26 -6.88
N LEU A 92 -8.88 0.78 -6.81
CA LEU A 92 -9.85 1.25 -5.82
C LEU A 92 -9.73 0.39 -4.56
N GLU A 93 -9.49 1.00 -3.41
CA GLU A 93 -9.35 0.29 -2.13
C GLU A 93 -10.74 -0.04 -1.56
N VAL A 94 -10.96 -1.32 -1.29
CA VAL A 94 -12.15 -1.84 -0.60
C VAL A 94 -11.91 -1.71 0.91
N ARG A 95 -12.72 -0.88 1.56
CA ARG A 95 -12.70 -0.73 3.02
C ARG A 95 -13.39 -1.90 3.72
N THR A 96 -14.54 -2.29 3.19
CA THR A 96 -15.36 -3.38 3.72
C THR A 96 -16.34 -3.86 2.64
N GLY A 97 -17.17 -4.85 2.95
CA GLY A 97 -18.19 -5.36 2.06
C GLY A 97 -19.04 -6.40 2.76
N GLY A 98 -19.99 -6.96 2.03
CA GLY A 98 -20.90 -7.95 2.57
C GLY A 98 -21.79 -8.52 1.49
N ARG A 99 -22.90 -9.14 1.93
CA ARG A 99 -23.96 -9.57 1.02
C ARG A 99 -25.20 -8.72 1.23
N TYR A 100 -25.90 -8.37 0.16
CA TYR A 100 -27.18 -7.67 0.25
C TYR A 100 -28.34 -8.67 0.22
N ARG A 101 -29.49 -8.27 0.77
CA ARG A 101 -30.73 -9.04 0.66
C ARG A 101 -31.32 -8.94 -0.75
N GLU A 102 -31.65 -10.08 -1.33
CA GLU A 102 -32.44 -10.15 -2.58
C GLU A 102 -33.94 -10.29 -2.29
N GLU A 103 -34.30 -10.84 -1.13
CA GLU A 103 -35.70 -11.07 -0.75
C GLU A 103 -36.13 -10.20 0.45
N PRO A 104 -37.37 -9.66 0.41
CA PRO A 104 -37.94 -8.83 1.47
C PRO A 104 -37.72 -9.39 2.88
N ALA A 105 -37.59 -8.51 3.86
CA ALA A 105 -37.65 -8.94 5.26
C ALA A 105 -39.03 -9.56 5.52
N GLY A 106 -39.06 -10.87 5.81
CA GLY A 106 -40.31 -11.60 6.05
C GLY A 106 -40.98 -11.25 7.38
N VAL A 107 -40.19 -11.05 8.45
CA VAL A 107 -40.69 -10.74 9.79
C VAL A 107 -39.81 -9.67 10.44
N GLY A 108 -40.42 -8.59 10.94
CA GLY A 108 -39.74 -7.50 11.65
C GLY A 108 -40.07 -6.12 11.09
N PRO A 109 -39.66 -5.03 11.77
CA PRO A 109 -39.83 -3.68 11.26
C PRO A 109 -38.92 -3.46 10.05
N LEU A 110 -39.49 -2.95 8.96
CA LEU A 110 -38.72 -2.49 7.81
C LEU A 110 -37.92 -1.25 8.21
N LEU A 111 -36.63 -1.25 7.90
CA LEU A 111 -35.78 -0.09 8.19
C LEU A 111 -35.67 0.82 6.96
N CYS A 112 -35.53 0.25 5.77
CA CYS A 112 -35.44 1.02 4.55
C CYS A 112 -36.81 1.64 4.18
N PRO A 113 -36.86 2.94 3.85
CA PRO A 113 -38.09 3.58 3.41
C PRO A 113 -38.48 3.08 2.01
N GLY A 114 -39.70 2.57 1.84
CA GLY A 114 -40.25 2.25 0.52
C GLY A 114 -40.88 0.86 0.39
N ALA A 115 -41.23 0.49 -0.85
CA ALA A 115 -41.96 -0.74 -1.18
C ALA A 115 -41.11 -2.02 -1.09
N TYR A 116 -39.78 -1.89 -1.06
CA TYR A 116 -38.85 -2.99 -1.31
C TYR A 116 -38.26 -3.63 -0.04
N ALA A 117 -38.81 -3.29 1.13
CA ALA A 117 -38.71 -4.07 2.37
C ALA A 117 -37.29 -4.60 2.67
N ASP A 118 -36.31 -3.68 2.70
CA ASP A 118 -34.90 -3.93 3.04
C ASP A 118 -34.02 -4.65 1.99
N THR A 119 -34.53 -4.90 0.79
CA THR A 119 -33.76 -5.48 -0.33
C THR A 119 -33.10 -4.44 -1.21
N LEU A 120 -31.99 -4.80 -1.84
CA LEU A 120 -31.40 -4.00 -2.92
C LEU A 120 -32.10 -4.30 -4.25
N GLN A 121 -32.73 -3.31 -4.86
CA GLN A 121 -33.41 -3.46 -6.14
C GLN A 121 -32.45 -3.36 -7.32
N ILE A 122 -32.25 -4.46 -8.02
CA ILE A 122 -31.45 -4.51 -9.25
C ILE A 122 -32.31 -4.06 -10.44
N GLY A 123 -31.75 -3.21 -11.30
CA GLY A 123 -32.40 -2.66 -12.49
C GLY A 123 -33.38 -1.50 -12.22
N SER A 124 -33.60 -1.14 -10.95
CA SER A 124 -34.42 0.01 -10.54
C SER A 124 -33.61 0.97 -9.67
N ALA A 125 -34.05 2.23 -9.59
CA ALA A 125 -33.40 3.21 -8.74
C ALA A 125 -33.71 2.90 -7.28
N ASP A 126 -32.68 2.82 -6.46
CA ASP A 126 -32.80 2.50 -5.04
C ASP A 126 -31.91 3.42 -4.20
N THR A 127 -32.18 3.48 -2.89
CA THR A 127 -31.52 4.38 -1.94
C THR A 127 -31.15 3.71 -0.62
N CYS A 128 -31.64 2.50 -0.35
CA CYS A 128 -31.37 1.82 0.91
C CYS A 128 -31.46 0.30 0.74
N PHE A 129 -30.57 -0.44 1.40
CA PHE A 129 -30.72 -1.87 1.55
C PHE A 129 -30.19 -2.33 2.93
N ARG A 130 -30.51 -3.57 3.31
CA ARG A 130 -29.89 -4.24 4.45
C ARG A 130 -28.94 -5.35 4.02
N SER A 131 -27.84 -5.48 4.74
CA SER A 131 -26.90 -6.57 4.56
C SER A 131 -27.46 -7.88 5.11
N LEU A 132 -27.01 -9.00 4.54
CA LEU A 132 -27.13 -10.32 5.12
C LEU A 132 -25.92 -10.55 6.03
N GLY A 133 -26.14 -10.49 7.34
CA GLY A 133 -25.08 -10.53 8.35
C GLY A 133 -24.46 -9.14 8.61
N THR A 134 -23.63 -9.05 9.66
CA THR A 134 -22.96 -7.82 10.05
C THR A 134 -21.88 -7.45 9.04
N ILE A 135 -21.80 -6.18 8.69
CA ILE A 135 -20.71 -5.61 7.90
C ILE A 135 -19.49 -5.46 8.80
N PRO A 136 -18.36 -6.12 8.48
CA PRO A 136 -17.14 -5.97 9.25
C PRO A 136 -16.71 -4.50 9.31
N ASN A 137 -16.38 -4.01 10.51
CA ASN A 137 -15.93 -2.64 10.73
C ASN A 137 -16.89 -1.57 10.18
N LEU A 138 -18.21 -1.77 10.32
CA LEU A 138 -19.26 -0.81 9.88
C LEU A 138 -18.95 0.65 10.26
N ALA A 139 -18.45 0.88 11.48
CA ALA A 139 -18.09 2.21 12.00
C ALA A 139 -16.98 2.93 11.22
N ASN A 140 -16.20 2.21 10.41
CA ASN A 140 -15.13 2.81 9.60
C ASN A 140 -15.63 3.34 8.25
N ILE A 141 -16.88 3.02 7.86
CA ILE A 141 -17.47 3.55 6.63
C ILE A 141 -17.63 5.06 6.77
N VAL A 142 -17.03 5.80 5.85
CA VAL A 142 -17.22 7.25 5.78
C VAL A 142 -18.55 7.51 5.10
N THR A 143 -19.41 8.32 5.71
CA THR A 143 -20.75 8.64 5.20
C THR A 143 -20.84 10.11 4.82
N GLY A 144 -21.61 10.43 3.77
CA GLY A 144 -21.93 11.81 3.40
C GLY A 144 -21.97 12.02 1.89
N ALA A 145 -22.78 12.96 1.42
CA ALA A 145 -23.01 13.19 -0.01
C ALA A 145 -21.75 13.60 -0.79
N ALA A 146 -20.80 14.30 -0.15
CA ALA A 146 -19.57 14.78 -0.79
C ALA A 146 -18.32 13.95 -0.43
N THR A 147 -18.30 13.36 0.78
CA THR A 147 -17.12 12.71 1.36
C THR A 147 -17.30 11.22 1.60
N GLY A 148 -18.51 10.69 1.45
CA GLY A 148 -18.82 9.30 1.79
C GLY A 148 -18.11 8.31 0.89
N ASP A 149 -17.80 7.14 1.44
CA ASP A 149 -17.33 5.99 0.68
C ASP A 149 -18.38 5.60 -0.37
N PHE A 150 -17.97 4.77 -1.33
CA PHE A 150 -18.83 4.33 -2.41
C PHE A 150 -19.30 2.90 -2.21
N LEU A 151 -20.62 2.68 -2.29
CA LEU A 151 -21.21 1.38 -2.52
C LEU A 151 -20.99 0.98 -3.98
N VAL A 152 -20.42 -0.20 -4.19
CA VAL A 152 -20.20 -0.82 -5.50
C VAL A 152 -20.81 -2.21 -5.50
N VAL A 153 -21.47 -2.58 -6.60
CA VAL A 153 -22.05 -3.92 -6.78
C VAL A 153 -21.54 -4.50 -8.09
N TYR A 154 -21.00 -5.71 -8.05
CA TYR A 154 -20.62 -6.48 -9.24
C TYR A 154 -19.74 -5.72 -10.26
N ASN A 155 -18.57 -5.23 -9.81
CA ASN A 155 -17.63 -4.50 -10.68
C ASN A 155 -16.90 -5.43 -11.67
N LEU A 156 -17.30 -5.39 -12.94
CA LEU A 156 -16.66 -6.12 -14.04
C LEU A 156 -15.57 -5.30 -14.73
N GLY A 157 -15.50 -3.99 -14.46
CA GLY A 157 -14.49 -3.10 -15.02
C GLY A 157 -14.85 -2.60 -16.44
N PRO A 158 -13.86 -2.07 -17.19
CA PRO A 158 -14.11 -1.48 -18.50
C PRO A 158 -14.63 -2.51 -19.51
N GLY A 159 -15.52 -2.06 -20.42
CA GLY A 159 -16.14 -2.91 -21.44
C GLY A 159 -17.53 -3.45 -21.06
N PHE A 160 -17.94 -3.33 -19.79
CA PHE A 160 -19.26 -3.72 -19.31
C PHE A 160 -20.07 -2.48 -18.89
N ALA A 161 -21.14 -2.19 -19.64
CA ALA A 161 -21.99 -1.03 -19.38
C ALA A 161 -22.63 -1.12 -17.98
N GLY A 162 -22.49 -0.05 -17.20
CA GLY A 162 -23.03 0.02 -15.84
C GLY A 162 -22.32 -0.88 -14.81
N ALA A 163 -21.17 -1.46 -15.14
CA ALA A 163 -20.40 -2.35 -14.26
C ALA A 163 -18.95 -1.87 -14.01
N ASN A 164 -18.66 -0.60 -14.29
CA ASN A 164 -17.35 0.01 -14.10
C ASN A 164 -17.39 1.14 -13.05
N ALA A 165 -16.77 0.90 -11.89
CA ALA A 165 -16.71 1.85 -10.79
C ALA A 165 -15.95 3.15 -11.15
N TYR A 166 -15.03 3.13 -12.11
CA TYR A 166 -14.35 4.35 -12.56
C TYR A 166 -15.20 5.23 -13.47
N ALA A 167 -16.22 4.69 -14.15
CA ALA A 167 -16.88 5.35 -15.28
C ALA A 167 -17.44 6.76 -14.96
N SER A 168 -17.96 6.96 -13.75
CA SER A 168 -18.55 8.24 -13.30
C SER A 168 -17.57 9.14 -12.53
N GLY A 169 -16.27 8.82 -12.46
CA GLY A 169 -15.29 9.65 -11.75
C GLY A 169 -15.63 9.83 -10.26
N GLY A 170 -15.58 11.06 -9.74
CA GLY A 170 -15.75 11.33 -8.31
C GLY A 170 -17.20 11.41 -7.82
N VAL A 171 -18.19 11.17 -8.69
CA VAL A 171 -19.61 11.28 -8.39
C VAL A 171 -20.32 9.92 -8.43
N THR A 172 -21.53 9.88 -7.90
CA THR A 172 -22.44 8.73 -8.03
C THR A 172 -22.83 8.52 -9.49
N GLY A 173 -22.87 7.27 -9.92
CA GLY A 173 -23.20 6.88 -11.30
C GLY A 173 -22.34 5.72 -11.79
N GLY A 174 -22.59 5.24 -13.01
CA GLY A 174 -21.85 4.11 -13.58
C GLY A 174 -22.15 2.82 -12.81
N ASN A 175 -21.27 2.47 -11.87
CA ASN A 175 -21.44 1.33 -10.97
C ASN A 175 -21.09 1.65 -9.51
N LYS A 176 -21.29 2.89 -9.08
CA LYS A 176 -21.02 3.25 -7.69
C LYS A 176 -21.93 4.37 -7.18
N SER A 177 -22.32 4.28 -5.91
CA SER A 177 -23.13 5.31 -5.24
C SER A 177 -22.51 5.74 -3.91
N ARG A 178 -22.55 7.03 -3.60
CA ARG A 178 -22.08 7.57 -2.31
C ARG A 178 -22.97 7.05 -1.18
N ILE A 179 -22.35 6.53 -0.13
CA ILE A 179 -23.03 6.14 1.10
C ILE A 179 -23.34 7.39 1.91
N LEU A 180 -24.61 7.55 2.27
CA LEU A 180 -25.15 8.68 3.02
C LEU A 180 -25.26 8.39 4.51
N ALA A 181 -25.57 7.14 4.87
CA ALA A 181 -25.60 6.68 6.25
C ALA A 181 -25.32 5.17 6.32
N ALA A 182 -24.79 4.73 7.46
CA ALA A 182 -24.54 3.34 7.79
C ALA A 182 -24.93 3.11 9.25
N ALA A 183 -25.77 2.12 9.52
CA ALA A 183 -26.28 1.87 10.87
C ALA A 183 -26.45 0.37 11.12
N ALA A 184 -26.14 -0.06 12.35
CA ALA A 184 -26.45 -1.43 12.75
C ALA A 184 -27.97 -1.62 12.86
N GLY A 185 -28.47 -2.75 12.37
CA GLY A 185 -29.88 -3.11 12.43
C GLY A 185 -30.15 -4.34 13.30
N PRO A 186 -31.42 -4.67 13.56
CA PRO A 186 -31.81 -5.83 14.36
C PRO A 186 -31.43 -7.14 13.66
N GLY A 187 -31.12 -8.19 14.42
CA GLY A 187 -30.85 -9.52 13.86
C GLY A 187 -29.50 -9.65 13.14
N ALA A 188 -28.51 -8.85 13.52
CA ALA A 188 -27.16 -8.87 12.95
C ALA A 188 -27.15 -8.57 11.44
N GLU A 189 -28.02 -7.67 11.00
CA GLU A 189 -28.10 -7.18 9.62
C GLU A 189 -28.04 -5.66 9.65
N ASP A 190 -27.06 -5.08 8.98
CA ASP A 190 -26.82 -3.64 8.98
C ASP A 190 -27.55 -2.96 7.83
N ARG A 191 -27.80 -1.67 7.97
CA ARG A 191 -28.44 -0.82 6.96
C ARG A 191 -27.42 0.09 6.32
N LEU A 192 -27.47 0.20 5.00
CA LEU A 192 -26.76 1.21 4.24
C LEU A 192 -27.75 2.06 3.45
N ASP A 193 -27.68 3.38 3.67
CA ASP A 193 -28.37 4.39 2.86
C ASP A 193 -27.37 5.00 1.89
N PHE A 194 -27.76 5.19 0.64
CA PHE A 194 -26.90 5.68 -0.43
C PHE A 194 -27.66 6.62 -1.37
N GLN A 195 -26.92 7.39 -2.17
CA GLN A 195 -27.53 8.27 -3.17
C GLN A 195 -28.28 7.43 -4.22
N SER A 196 -29.43 7.92 -4.68
CA SER A 196 -30.26 7.20 -5.65
C SER A 196 -29.45 6.75 -6.87
N LEU A 197 -29.43 5.45 -7.13
CA LEU A 197 -28.72 4.85 -8.26
C LEU A 197 -29.42 3.58 -8.73
N ILE A 198 -29.37 3.32 -10.04
CA ILE A 198 -29.74 2.04 -10.63
C ILE A 198 -28.48 1.17 -10.71
N PHE A 199 -28.47 0.03 -10.03
CA PHE A 199 -27.48 -1.03 -10.26
C PHE A 199 -28.04 -2.01 -11.30
N PRO A 200 -27.52 -2.04 -12.54
CA PRO A 200 -28.15 -2.79 -13.62
C PRO A 200 -27.89 -4.29 -13.57
N LEU A 201 -26.86 -4.73 -12.85
CA LEU A 201 -26.43 -6.13 -12.78
C LEU A 201 -26.40 -6.62 -11.33
N ALA A 202 -26.99 -7.78 -11.09
CA ALA A 202 -26.90 -8.46 -9.81
C ALA A 202 -25.55 -9.16 -9.66
N SER A 203 -24.98 -9.12 -8.46
CA SER A 203 -23.86 -10.00 -8.11
C SER A 203 -24.38 -11.44 -7.96
N PRO A 204 -23.78 -12.46 -8.61
CA PRO A 204 -24.22 -13.85 -8.48
C PRO A 204 -24.26 -14.38 -7.04
N ASP A 205 -23.33 -13.91 -6.20
CA ASP A 205 -23.25 -14.25 -4.77
C ASP A 205 -23.92 -13.18 -3.88
N ARG A 206 -24.66 -12.24 -4.48
CA ARG A 206 -25.31 -11.09 -3.83
C ARG A 206 -24.35 -10.22 -3.04
N ARG A 207 -23.11 -10.05 -3.52
CA ARG A 207 -22.06 -9.29 -2.84
C ARG A 207 -22.12 -7.80 -3.18
N PHE A 208 -21.71 -6.98 -2.21
CA PHE A 208 -21.38 -5.58 -2.42
C PHE A 208 -20.04 -5.26 -1.77
N GLN A 209 -19.41 -4.19 -2.26
CA GLN A 209 -18.18 -3.65 -1.72
C GLN A 209 -18.38 -2.18 -1.34
N VAL A 210 -17.66 -1.75 -0.30
CA VAL A 210 -17.56 -0.35 0.12
C VAL A 210 -16.15 0.12 -0.20
N VAL A 211 -16.04 1.08 -1.12
CA VAL A 211 -14.78 1.60 -1.65
C VAL A 211 -14.47 2.95 -1.04
N SER A 212 -13.29 3.08 -0.44
CA SER A 212 -12.83 4.33 0.17
C SER A 212 -12.35 5.35 -0.85
N GLY A 213 -11.76 4.87 -1.96
CA GLY A 213 -11.21 5.72 -3.01
C GLY A 213 -10.03 5.05 -3.71
N PRO A 214 -9.34 5.80 -4.57
CA PRO A 214 -8.19 5.31 -5.31
C PRO A 214 -6.91 5.36 -4.46
N VAL A 215 -6.06 4.37 -4.66
CA VAL A 215 -4.69 4.31 -4.15
C VAL A 215 -3.76 4.16 -5.35
N THR A 216 -2.78 5.05 -5.48
CA THR A 216 -1.74 4.96 -6.51
C THR A 216 -0.38 4.72 -5.87
N TYR A 217 0.36 3.78 -6.43
CA TYR A 217 1.81 3.70 -6.25
C TYR A 217 2.47 4.39 -7.43
N ILE A 218 3.28 5.40 -7.12
CA ILE A 218 4.04 6.18 -8.10
C ILE A 218 5.48 5.74 -7.97
N CYS A 219 6.00 5.16 -9.03
CA CYS A 219 7.42 4.99 -9.16
C CYS A 219 8.01 6.09 -10.04
N ASP A 220 8.94 6.84 -9.48
CA ASP A 220 9.63 7.95 -10.12
C ASP A 220 11.15 7.76 -10.03
N PRO A 221 11.77 7.17 -11.07
CA PRO A 221 13.22 7.03 -11.12
C PRO A 221 13.98 8.36 -11.29
N VAL A 222 13.30 9.44 -11.69
CA VAL A 222 13.91 10.78 -11.83
C VAL A 222 14.06 11.43 -10.47
N ALA A 223 13.00 11.41 -9.66
CA ALA A 223 13.04 11.83 -8.26
C ALA A 223 13.69 10.78 -7.34
N GLN A 224 13.97 9.59 -7.87
CA GLN A 224 14.48 8.41 -7.16
C GLN A 224 13.58 7.95 -6.00
N THR A 225 12.27 7.97 -6.19
CA THR A 225 11.29 7.61 -5.15
C THR A 225 10.26 6.59 -5.59
N LEU A 226 9.82 5.79 -4.64
CA LEU A 226 8.57 5.03 -4.70
C LEU A 226 7.64 5.61 -3.64
N THR A 227 6.51 6.15 -4.08
CA THR A 227 5.54 6.78 -3.18
C THR A 227 4.18 6.09 -3.28
N ARG A 228 3.45 6.06 -2.17
CA ARG A 228 2.04 5.68 -2.12
C ARG A 228 1.22 6.95 -1.94
N GLN A 229 0.20 7.16 -2.77
CA GLN A 229 -0.72 8.28 -2.70
C GLN A 229 -2.17 7.78 -2.58
N TRP A 230 -2.98 8.45 -1.77
CA TRP A 230 -4.38 8.07 -1.49
C TRP A 230 -5.22 9.30 -1.10
N GLY A 231 -6.53 9.13 -0.98
CA GLY A 231 -7.43 10.20 -0.51
C GLY A 231 -7.64 11.33 -1.53
N TYR A 232 -7.41 11.04 -2.81
CA TYR A 232 -7.76 11.93 -3.93
C TYR A 232 -9.02 11.41 -4.65
N ALA A 233 -9.59 12.22 -5.53
CA ALA A 233 -10.85 11.89 -6.20
C ALA A 233 -10.67 10.76 -7.23
N ILE A 234 -11.68 9.88 -7.32
CA ILE A 234 -11.77 8.89 -8.41
C ILE A 234 -11.92 9.64 -9.74
N THR A 235 -11.13 9.28 -10.75
CA THR A 235 -11.25 9.83 -12.11
C THR A 235 -11.48 8.71 -13.12
N ALA A 236 -12.29 8.97 -14.16
CA ALA A 236 -12.60 7.96 -15.17
C ALA A 236 -11.34 7.49 -15.90
N ALA A 237 -10.50 8.42 -16.36
CA ALA A 237 -9.14 8.13 -16.81
C ALA A 237 -8.16 8.16 -15.63
N GLN A 238 -7.13 7.30 -15.65
CA GLN A 238 -6.08 7.33 -14.64
C GLN A 238 -5.28 8.63 -14.75
N ALA A 239 -5.18 9.36 -13.64
CA ALA A 239 -4.38 10.57 -13.59
C ALA A 239 -2.89 10.22 -13.37
N THR A 240 -2.00 10.87 -14.12
CA THR A 240 -0.54 10.65 -14.04
C THR A 240 0.20 11.98 -14.01
N PRO A 241 0.56 12.53 -12.83
CA PRO A 241 0.24 12.04 -11.48
C PRO A 241 -1.19 12.40 -11.02
N PRO A 242 -1.74 11.71 -10.00
CA PRO A 242 -2.98 12.12 -9.36
C PRO A 242 -2.87 13.46 -8.63
N ALA A 243 -3.93 14.28 -8.71
CA ALA A 243 -3.98 15.58 -8.05
C ALA A 243 -4.59 15.49 -6.64
N GLY A 244 -3.94 16.13 -5.65
CA GLY A 244 -4.42 16.20 -4.27
C GLY A 244 -4.20 14.92 -3.46
N GLY A 245 -4.95 14.77 -2.36
CA GLY A 245 -4.81 13.64 -1.44
C GLY A 245 -3.55 13.71 -0.57
N ALA A 246 -3.25 12.60 0.09
CA ALA A 246 -2.07 12.40 0.93
C ALA A 246 -1.08 11.46 0.24
N ALA A 247 0.21 11.64 0.51
CA ALA A 247 1.27 10.79 -0.01
C ALA A 247 2.28 10.41 1.07
N SER A 248 2.91 9.25 0.91
CA SER A 248 3.98 8.75 1.78
C SER A 248 5.08 8.11 0.95
N LEU A 249 6.33 8.43 1.30
CA LEU A 249 7.52 7.82 0.72
C LEU A 249 7.70 6.40 1.27
N LEU A 250 7.80 5.42 0.37
CA LEU A 250 8.02 4.02 0.72
C LEU A 250 9.49 3.61 0.56
N ALA A 251 10.13 4.09 -0.49
CA ALA A 251 11.55 3.84 -0.74
C ALA A 251 12.18 5.03 -1.47
N GLY A 252 13.42 5.34 -1.10
CA GLY A 252 14.30 6.27 -1.83
C GLY A 252 15.38 5.51 -2.60
N GLY A 253 16.09 6.20 -3.49
CA GLY A 253 17.15 5.61 -4.31
C GLY A 253 16.61 4.74 -5.45
N VAL A 254 15.35 4.90 -5.85
CA VAL A 254 14.78 4.10 -6.94
C VAL A 254 15.42 4.51 -8.26
N THR A 255 16.15 3.60 -8.90
CA THR A 255 16.79 3.87 -10.21
C THR A 255 16.06 3.26 -11.38
N ASN A 256 15.26 2.23 -11.13
CA ASN A 256 14.42 1.62 -12.13
C ASN A 256 13.26 0.90 -11.46
N CYS A 257 12.13 0.85 -12.16
CA CYS A 257 10.97 0.12 -11.70
C CYS A 257 10.01 -0.15 -12.83
N ASN A 258 9.16 -1.15 -12.61
CA ASN A 258 8.13 -1.51 -13.56
C ASN A 258 6.93 -2.10 -12.82
N PHE A 259 5.74 -1.60 -13.14
CA PHE A 259 4.48 -2.23 -12.79
C PHE A 259 3.89 -2.89 -14.02
N THR A 260 3.43 -4.13 -13.89
CA THR A 260 2.61 -4.77 -14.93
C THR A 260 1.35 -5.33 -14.32
N TYR A 261 0.27 -5.33 -15.09
CA TYR A 261 -0.98 -5.96 -14.70
C TYR A 261 -1.48 -6.87 -15.81
N ALA A 262 -1.61 -8.15 -15.48
CA ALA A 262 -2.22 -9.16 -16.33
C ALA A 262 -3.61 -9.49 -15.76
N PRO A 263 -4.71 -8.91 -16.29
CA PRO A 263 -6.05 -9.04 -15.71
C PRO A 263 -6.63 -10.46 -15.80
N ASN A 264 -6.15 -11.26 -16.74
CA ASN A 264 -6.71 -12.57 -17.10
C ASN A 264 -5.69 -13.70 -16.95
N ALA A 265 -4.88 -13.70 -15.89
CA ALA A 265 -3.84 -14.70 -15.71
C ALA A 265 -4.41 -16.12 -15.52
N VAL A 266 -5.59 -16.24 -14.87
CA VAL A 266 -6.32 -17.51 -14.73
C VAL A 266 -7.83 -17.28 -14.85
N ALA A 267 -8.44 -17.81 -15.91
CA ALA A 267 -9.90 -17.95 -16.10
C ALA A 267 -10.74 -16.68 -15.81
N GLN A 268 -10.19 -15.49 -16.05
CA GLN A 268 -10.83 -14.17 -15.78
C GLN A 268 -11.20 -13.90 -14.31
N ARG A 269 -10.83 -14.79 -13.37
CA ARG A 269 -11.17 -14.67 -11.94
C ARG A 269 -10.02 -14.12 -11.10
N ASN A 270 -8.79 -14.29 -11.57
CA ASN A 270 -7.59 -13.80 -10.89
C ASN A 270 -6.74 -12.97 -11.86
N GLY A 271 -6.40 -11.76 -11.43
CA GLY A 271 -5.37 -10.95 -12.05
C GLY A 271 -4.02 -11.14 -11.36
N VAL A 272 -2.94 -10.82 -12.06
CA VAL A 272 -1.59 -10.76 -11.47
C VAL A 272 -1.03 -9.36 -11.68
N VAL A 273 -0.65 -8.72 -10.59
CA VAL A 273 0.11 -7.48 -10.61
C VAL A 273 1.55 -7.83 -10.26
N SER A 274 2.51 -7.36 -11.06
CA SER A 274 3.93 -7.51 -10.74
C SER A 274 4.60 -6.17 -10.51
N ILE A 275 5.54 -6.16 -9.59
CA ILE A 275 6.45 -5.05 -9.34
C ILE A 275 7.88 -5.55 -9.51
N ARG A 276 8.66 -4.84 -10.33
CA ARG A 276 10.12 -4.90 -10.29
C ARG A 276 10.62 -3.57 -9.75
N LEU A 277 11.45 -3.60 -8.72
CA LEU A 277 11.98 -2.42 -8.06
C LEU A 277 13.50 -2.54 -7.95
N GLU A 278 14.21 -1.54 -8.47
CA GLU A 278 15.67 -1.42 -8.36
C GLU A 278 16.01 -0.20 -7.52
N LEU A 279 16.71 -0.42 -6.41
CA LEU A 279 17.25 0.61 -5.54
C LEU A 279 18.76 0.70 -5.74
N THR A 280 19.28 1.91 -5.87
CA THR A 280 20.71 2.20 -5.90
C THR A 280 21.06 3.24 -4.83
N GLN A 281 22.14 2.99 -4.10
CA GLN A 281 22.76 3.96 -3.20
C GLN A 281 24.25 4.04 -3.48
N VAL A 282 24.83 5.22 -3.31
CA VAL A 282 26.27 5.43 -3.49
C VAL A 282 26.96 5.34 -2.12
N ASP A 283 28.05 4.58 -2.04
CA ASP A 283 28.89 4.49 -0.85
C ASP A 283 29.75 5.78 -0.69
N PRO A 284 30.45 5.99 0.45
CA PRO A 284 31.31 7.16 0.64
C PRO A 284 32.52 7.21 -0.30
N ALA A 285 32.86 6.09 -0.96
CA ALA A 285 33.93 5.99 -1.94
C ALA A 285 33.45 6.27 -3.39
N GLY A 286 32.15 6.51 -3.59
CA GLY A 286 31.55 6.77 -4.89
C GLY A 286 31.10 5.52 -5.65
N THR A 287 31.16 4.33 -5.05
CA THR A 287 30.71 3.07 -5.68
C THR A 287 29.20 2.92 -5.54
N PRO A 288 28.46 2.66 -6.63
CA PRO A 288 27.03 2.38 -6.55
C PRO A 288 26.78 0.94 -6.08
N GLU A 289 26.00 0.79 -5.02
CA GLU A 289 25.41 -0.47 -4.58
C GLU A 289 23.98 -0.57 -5.09
N ARG A 290 23.61 -1.74 -5.63
CA ARG A 290 22.28 -1.96 -6.23
C ARG A 290 21.61 -3.20 -5.67
N VAL A 291 20.30 -3.08 -5.43
CA VAL A 291 19.42 -4.20 -5.08
C VAL A 291 18.24 -4.19 -6.05
N THR A 292 17.92 -5.35 -6.61
CA THR A 292 16.72 -5.53 -7.43
C THR A 292 15.83 -6.58 -6.80
N ILE A 293 14.57 -6.21 -6.56
CA ILE A 293 13.53 -7.12 -6.09
C ILE A 293 12.44 -7.24 -7.14
N PHE A 294 11.87 -8.44 -7.23
CA PHE A 294 10.72 -8.75 -8.05
C PHE A 294 9.67 -9.44 -7.20
N SER A 295 8.41 -9.03 -7.36
CA SER A 295 7.28 -9.66 -6.69
C SER A 295 6.06 -9.70 -7.59
N GLN A 296 5.25 -10.75 -7.42
CA GLN A 296 3.96 -10.94 -8.06
C GLN A 296 2.90 -11.10 -6.99
N VAL A 297 1.78 -10.42 -7.20
CA VAL A 297 0.65 -10.38 -6.28
C VAL A 297 -0.59 -10.77 -7.05
N HIS A 298 -1.28 -11.79 -6.56
CA HIS A 298 -2.58 -12.17 -7.08
C HIS A 298 -3.64 -11.19 -6.55
N VAL A 299 -4.48 -10.71 -7.46
CA VAL A 299 -5.65 -9.90 -7.14
C VAL A 299 -6.92 -10.68 -7.51
N SER A 300 -7.90 -10.67 -6.61
CA SER A 300 -9.20 -11.30 -6.88
C SER A 300 -10.00 -10.43 -7.83
N ASN A 301 -10.32 -10.96 -9.01
CA ASN A 301 -11.22 -10.37 -9.98
C ASN A 301 -12.62 -11.01 -9.93
N VAL A 302 -12.97 -11.60 -8.78
CA VAL A 302 -14.31 -12.14 -8.49
C VAL A 302 -15.12 -11.08 -7.71
N PRO A 303 -16.08 -10.40 -8.35
CA PRO A 303 -16.88 -9.34 -7.73
C PRO A 303 -18.01 -9.85 -6.83
#